data_AF-A0A959H0V6-F1
#
_entry.id   AF-A0A959H0V6-F1
#
_cell.length_a   1.000
_cell.length_b   1.000
_cell.length_c   1.000
_cell.angle_alpha   90.00
_cell.angle_beta   90.00
_cell.angle_gamma   90.00
#
_symmetry.space_group_name_H-M   'P 1'
#
loop_
_entity.id
_entity.type
_entity.pdbx_description
1 polymer ?
#
loop_
_entity_poly.entity_id
_entity_poly.type
_entity_poly.pdbx_seq_one_letter_code
_entity_poly.pdbx_strand_id
1 'polypeptide(L)'
;KEISYLHAEGYPAAEMKHGPIALIDENMPVFVIATNRSAYEKIVSNIQEVKARKGVVVAVVTEGDEMIKKLADYTIEIPGTEEPLTPLLSV
;
A
#
# COMPACT_ATOMS: atom_id res chain seq x y z
N LYS A 1 4.56 -12.70 -8.95
CA LYS A 1 3.76 -13.81 -9.52
C LYS A 1 4.33 -14.35 -10.82
N GLU A 2 4.29 -13.61 -11.94
CA GLU A 2 4.61 -14.18 -13.27
C GLU A 2 6.07 -14.56 -13.47
N ILE A 3 7.00 -13.74 -12.98
CA ILE A 3 8.45 -13.96 -13.17
C ILE A 3 9.10 -14.57 -11.92
N SER A 4 8.74 -14.10 -10.73
CA SER A 4 9.32 -14.56 -9.47
C SER A 4 8.68 -15.84 -8.92
N TYR A 5 7.54 -16.26 -9.47
CA TYR A 5 6.68 -17.34 -8.94
C TYR A 5 6.20 -17.16 -7.50
N LEU A 6 6.51 -16.03 -6.86
CA LEU A 6 5.92 -15.67 -5.58
C LEU A 6 4.41 -15.47 -5.72
N HIS A 7 3.67 -16.04 -4.79
CA HIS A 7 2.25 -15.77 -4.65
C HIS A 7 2.05 -14.30 -4.33
N ALA A 8 1.34 -13.59 -5.20
CA ALA A 8 1.02 -12.19 -5.04
C ALA A 8 -0.41 -11.98 -5.56
N GLU A 9 -1.18 -11.20 -4.81
CA GLU A 9 -2.59 -10.92 -5.10
C GLU A 9 -2.88 -9.45 -4.81
N GLY A 10 -3.62 -8.81 -5.72
CA GLY A 10 -4.03 -7.42 -5.58
C GLY A 10 -5.44 -7.34 -5.03
N TYR A 11 -5.66 -6.46 -4.05
CA TYR A 11 -6.97 -6.20 -3.47
C TYR A 11 -7.28 -4.70 -3.51
N PRO A 12 -8.54 -4.31 -3.75
CA PRO A 12 -8.99 -2.97 -3.43
C PRO A 12 -8.77 -2.72 -1.94
N ALA A 13 -8.22 -1.56 -1.60
CA ALA A 13 -7.95 -1.19 -0.21
C ALA A 13 -9.18 -1.40 0.69
N ALA A 14 -10.38 -1.06 0.22
CA ALA A 14 -11.62 -1.20 1.00
C ALA A 14 -12.03 -2.65 1.32
N GLU A 15 -11.49 -3.65 0.63
CA GLU A 15 -11.92 -5.05 0.74
C GLU A 15 -11.06 -5.90 1.69
N MET A 16 -9.94 -5.36 2.20
CA MET A 16 -8.99 -6.13 3.01
C MET A 16 -9.65 -6.78 4.24
N LYS A 17 -10.61 -6.09 4.87
CA LYS A 17 -11.31 -6.54 6.09
C LYS A 17 -12.21 -7.75 5.88
N HIS A 18 -12.58 -8.08 4.65
CA HIS A 18 -13.57 -9.12 4.36
C HIS A 18 -12.97 -10.53 4.21
N GLY A 19 -11.70 -10.72 4.59
CA GLY A 19 -11.04 -12.02 4.56
C GLY A 19 -9.52 -11.92 4.37
N PRO A 20 -9.01 -11.17 3.37
CA PRO A 20 -7.58 -11.13 3.05
C PRO A 20 -6.69 -10.74 4.22
N ILE A 21 -7.18 -9.89 5.13
CA ILE A 21 -6.43 -9.44 6.31
C ILE A 21 -6.08 -10.57 7.28
N ALA A 22 -6.78 -11.70 7.23
CA ALA A 22 -6.49 -12.88 8.06
C ALA A 22 -5.17 -13.57 7.67
N LEU A 23 -4.64 -13.29 6.48
CA LEU A 23 -3.41 -13.88 5.95
C LEU A 23 -2.15 -13.12 6.36
N ILE A 24 -2.29 -11.94 6.98
CA ILE A 24 -1.17 -11.05 7.27
C ILE A 24 -0.45 -11.47 8.54
N ASP A 25 0.87 -11.64 8.43
CA ASP A 25 1.81 -11.86 9.52
C ASP A 25 3.14 -11.10 9.27
N GLU A 26 4.12 -11.27 10.15
CA GLU A 26 5.44 -10.64 10.04
C GLU A 26 6.26 -11.00 8.79
N ASN A 27 5.91 -12.08 8.08
CA ASN A 27 6.63 -12.54 6.89
C ASN A 27 5.94 -12.10 5.58
N MET A 28 4.74 -11.52 5.66
CA MET A 28 3.97 -11.11 4.49
C MET A 28 4.21 -9.63 4.15
N PRO A 29 4.95 -9.33 3.06
CA PRO A 29 5.06 -7.95 2.58
C PRO A 29 3.75 -7.51 1.92
N VAL A 30 3.24 -6.35 2.33
CA VAL A 30 2.05 -5.71 1.79
C VAL A 30 2.48 -4.45 1.04
N PHE A 31 2.25 -4.46 -0.27
CA PHE A 31 2.48 -3.29 -1.12
C PHE A 31 1.23 -2.44 -1.17
N VAL A 32 1.37 -1.14 -0.91
CA VAL A 32 0.26 -0.18 -0.88
C VAL A 32 0.53 0.96 -1.85
N ILE A 33 -0.38 1.15 -2.81
CA ILE A 33 -0.36 2.32 -3.70
C ILE A 33 -1.14 3.45 -3.03
N ALA A 34 -0.40 4.40 -2.47
CA ALA A 34 -0.90 5.45 -1.61
C ALA A 34 -0.86 6.85 -2.28
N THR A 35 -1.13 6.88 -3.58
CA THR A 35 -1.10 8.10 -4.41
C THR A 35 -2.50 8.67 -4.67
N ASN A 36 -3.55 7.92 -4.33
CA ASN A 36 -4.94 8.35 -4.48
C ASN A 36 -5.39 9.21 -3.29
N ARG A 37 -5.56 10.52 -3.53
CA ARG A 37 -5.99 11.50 -2.52
C ARG A 37 -7.42 11.25 -2.01
N SER A 38 -8.34 10.82 -2.88
CA SER A 38 -9.73 10.57 -2.50
C SER A 38 -9.90 9.38 -1.54
N ALA A 39 -8.95 8.45 -1.54
CA ALA A 39 -8.95 7.25 -0.70
C ALA A 39 -7.96 7.34 0.47
N TYR A 40 -7.33 8.50 0.69
CA TYR A 40 -6.18 8.64 1.59
C TYR A 40 -6.43 8.13 3.01
N GLU A 41 -7.51 8.57 3.65
CA GLU A 41 -7.84 8.16 5.02
C GLU A 41 -8.09 6.64 5.12
N LYS A 42 -8.71 6.05 4.09
CA LYS A 42 -8.95 4.60 4.02
C LYS A 42 -7.64 3.84 3.87
N ILE A 43 -6.73 4.35 3.05
CA ILE A 43 -5.39 3.78 2.86
C ILE A 43 -4.61 3.81 4.18
N VAL A 44 -4.62 4.95 4.89
CA VAL A 44 -3.98 5.08 6.20
C VAL A 44 -4.55 4.08 7.21
N SER A 45 -5.88 3.94 7.30
CA SER A 45 -6.53 2.95 8.17
C SER A 45 -6.05 1.53 7.85
N ASN A 46 -5.97 1.17 6.57
CA ASN A 46 -5.53 -0.16 6.18
C ASN A 46 -4.07 -0.42 6.52
N ILE A 47 -3.18 0.56 6.29
CA ILE A 47 -1.78 0.46 6.68
C ILE A 47 -1.68 0.18 8.19
N GLN A 48 -2.42 0.92 9.01
CA GLN A 48 -2.42 0.70 10.46
C GLN A 48 -2.88 -0.72 10.84
N GLU A 49 -3.87 -1.27 10.13
CA GLU A 49 -4.37 -2.61 10.39
C GLU A 49 -3.39 -3.72 9.97
N VAL A 50 -2.64 -3.50 8.87
CA VAL A 50 -1.53 -4.36 8.47
C VAL A 50 -0.45 -4.34 9.55
N LYS A 51 -0.06 -3.13 10.00
CA LYS A 51 0.96 -2.94 11.05
C LYS A 51 0.54 -3.55 12.39
N ALA A 52 -0.74 -3.48 12.75
CA ALA A 52 -1.27 -4.13 13.95
C ALA A 52 -1.10 -5.66 13.95
N ARG A 53 -0.96 -6.27 12.76
CA ARG A 53 -0.70 -7.70 12.56
C ARG A 53 0.77 -8.00 12.24
N LYS A 54 1.65 -7.01 12.46
CA LYS A 54 3.10 -7.08 12.21
C LYS A 54 3.50 -7.22 10.73
N GLY A 55 2.55 -7.05 9.80
CA GLY A 55 2.86 -7.06 8.38
C GLY A 55 3.89 -5.99 8.01
N VAL A 56 4.74 -6.32 7.04
CA VAL A 56 5.75 -5.40 6.51
C VAL A 56 5.09 -4.56 5.42
N VAL A 57 5.04 -3.25 5.60
CA VAL A 57 4.39 -2.33 4.66
C VAL A 57 5.42 -1.66 3.76
N VAL A 58 5.24 -1.82 2.45
CA VAL A 58 5.96 -1.07 1.42
C VAL A 58 4.98 -0.15 0.71
N ALA A 59 5.14 1.16 0.85
CA ALA A 59 4.18 2.13 0.32
C ALA A 59 4.78 2.93 -0.85
N VAL A 60 4.03 3.02 -1.95
CA VAL A 60 4.30 3.98 -3.04
C VAL A 60 3.50 5.24 -2.72
N VAL A 61 4.18 6.37 -2.53
CA VAL A 61 3.56 7.64 -2.13
C VAL A 61 3.95 8.75 -3.10
N THR A 62 3.12 9.79 -3.16
CA THR A 62 3.54 11.04 -3.82
C THR A 62 4.58 11.74 -2.96
N GLU A 63 5.57 12.37 -3.60
CA GLU A 63 6.58 13.20 -2.94
C GLU A 63 5.97 14.15 -1.91
N GLY A 64 6.56 14.15 -0.71
CA GLY A 64 6.14 15.01 0.40
C GLY A 64 5.06 14.42 1.33
N ASP A 65 4.64 13.17 1.13
CA ASP A 65 3.78 12.48 2.10
C ASP A 65 4.55 12.10 3.37
N GLU A 66 4.38 12.89 4.43
CA GLU A 66 5.04 12.67 5.72
C GLU A 66 4.30 11.71 6.66
N MET A 67 3.00 11.48 6.43
CA MET A 67 2.20 10.63 7.34
C MET A 67 2.42 9.16 7.02
N ILE A 68 2.30 8.76 5.76
CA ILE A 68 2.48 7.36 5.36
C ILE A 68 3.94 6.93 5.49
N LYS A 69 4.90 7.83 5.25
CA LYS A 69 6.32 7.59 5.55
C LYS A 69 6.60 7.20 6.99
N LYS A 70 5.84 7.72 7.95
CA LYS A 70 6.00 7.38 9.37
C LYS A 70 5.36 6.06 9.74
N LEU A 71 4.41 5.58 8.94
CA LEU A 71 3.65 4.36 9.21
C LEU A 71 4.21 3.13 8.49
N ALA A 72 4.71 3.32 7.26
CA ALA A 72 5.27 2.25 6.44
C ALA A 72 6.70 1.89 6.86
N ASP A 73 7.09 0.63 6.63
CA ASP A 73 8.47 0.18 6.87
C ASP A 73 9.42 0.67 5.76
N TYR A 74 8.90 0.72 4.53
CA TYR A 74 9.61 1.21 3.36
C TYR A 74 8.70 2.10 2.52
N THR A 75 9.29 3.14 1.92
CA THR A 75 8.57 4.04 1.02
C THR A 75 9.30 4.22 -0.31
N ILE A 76 8.51 4.37 -1.36
CA ILE A 76 8.95 4.71 -2.71
C ILE A 76 8.19 5.99 -3.09
N GLU A 77 8.92 7.09 -3.28
CA GLU A 77 8.31 8.36 -3.68
C GLU A 77 8.24 8.45 -5.21
N ILE A 78 7.10 8.95 -5.69
CA ILE A 78 6.91 9.33 -7.10
C ILE A 78 6.54 10.82 -7.18
N PRO A 79 6.95 11.52 -8.26
CA PRO A 79 6.60 12.92 -8.42
C PRO A 79 5.08 13.09 -8.55
N GLY A 80 4.59 14.25 -8.11
CA GLY A 80 3.21 14.65 -8.33
C GLY A 80 2.89 14.79 -9.82
N THR A 81 1.73 14.29 -10.24
CA THR A 81 1.21 14.44 -11.60
C THR A 81 -0.31 14.58 -11.57
N GLU A 82 -0.91 14.81 -12.74
CA GLU A 82 -2.37 14.83 -12.90
C GLU A 82 -2.98 13.47 -12.54
N GLU A 83 -4.12 13.47 -11.86
CA GLU A 83 -4.75 12.25 -11.32
C GLU A 83 -4.93 11.12 -12.37
N PRO A 84 -5.33 11.39 -13.62
CA PRO A 84 -5.42 10.35 -14.65
C PRO A 84 -4.08 9.75 -15.08
N LEU A 85 -2.97 10.47 -14.85
CA LEU A 85 -1.61 10.05 -15.20
C LEU A 85 -0.88 9.34 -14.06
N THR A 86 -1.34 9.52 -12.81
CA THR A 86 -0.75 8.90 -11.63
C THR A 86 -0.54 7.38 -11.77
N PRO A 87 -1.48 6.58 -12.32
CA PRO A 87 -1.27 5.15 -12.47
C PRO A 87 -0.05 4.79 -13.31
N LEU A 88 0.34 5.60 -14.30
CA LEU A 88 1.52 5.31 -15.13
C LEU A 88 2.83 5.36 -14.36
N LEU A 89 2.86 6.04 -13.21
CA LEU A 89 4.05 6.19 -12.38
C LEU A 89 4.07 5.22 -11.19
N SER A 90 2.93 4.62 -10.84
CA SER A 90 2.76 3.90 -9.57
C SER A 90 2.64 2.37 -9.70
N VAL A 91 2.74 1.79 -10.91
CA VAL A 91 2.69 0.34 -11.17
C VAL A 91 3.82 -0.15 -12.06
#